data_AF-A0AAW0WDM9-F1
#
_entry.id   AF-A0AAW0WDM9-F1
#
_cell.length_a   1.000
_cell.length_b   1.000
_cell.length_c   1.000
_cell.angle_alpha   90.00
_cell.angle_beta   90.00
_cell.angle_gamma   90.00
#
_symmetry.space_group_name_H-M   'P 1'
#
loop_
_entity.id
_entity.type
_entity.pdbx_description
1 polymer ?
#
loop_
_entity_poly.entity_id
_entity_poly.type
_entity_poly.pdbx_seq_one_letter_code
_entity_poly.pdbx_strand_id
1 'polypeptide(L)'
;MEQRMMEGGVVASVPPVAPPTVKLKWAEHLTTSWLAEDCQAIALRDSTLVLYDRLLENKEVVVVAGPGCVMRGGPQLPDYEPEPPSPADQLSHVNALLASQAALARSTAAQPRFSALLHKRLIVLQRIYHALSRSFHQGARERDRVVGVYARRC
;
A
#
# COMPACT_ATOMS: atom_id res chain seq x y z
N MET A 1 12.21 -52.72 -15.83
CA MET A 1 13.47 -52.09 -15.42
C MET A 1 13.58 -50.78 -16.21
N GLU A 2 12.63 -49.86 -16.04
CA GLU A 2 12.62 -48.82 -14.99
C GLU A 2 13.96 -48.06 -14.92
N GLN A 3 13.97 -46.86 -15.50
CA GLN A 3 14.78 -45.69 -15.10
C GLN A 3 14.25 -44.50 -15.92
N ARG A 4 13.35 -43.69 -15.37
CA ARG A 4 13.54 -42.60 -14.39
C ARG A 4 13.27 -41.28 -15.11
N MET A 5 11.99 -41.02 -15.36
CA MET A 5 11.53 -39.66 -15.61
C MET A 5 11.48 -38.95 -14.25
N MET A 6 12.45 -38.06 -14.00
CA MET A 6 12.36 -37.03 -12.98
C MET A 6 12.83 -35.74 -13.64
N GLU A 7 11.96 -35.14 -14.45
CA GLU A 7 12.05 -33.69 -14.64
C GLU A 7 11.51 -33.06 -13.36
N GLY A 8 12.44 -32.57 -12.54
CA GLY A 8 12.14 -31.76 -11.37
C GLY A 8 11.44 -30.50 -11.85
N GLY A 9 10.13 -30.45 -11.65
CA GLY A 9 9.33 -29.26 -11.84
C GLY A 9 9.92 -28.13 -11.03
N VAL A 10 10.51 -27.16 -11.73
CA VAL A 10 11.00 -25.90 -11.17
C VAL A 10 9.82 -25.25 -10.48
N VAL A 11 9.79 -25.31 -9.15
CA VAL A 11 8.88 -24.52 -8.33
C VAL A 11 9.34 -23.08 -8.54
N ALA A 12 8.70 -22.40 -9.50
CA ALA A 12 9.00 -21.01 -9.80
C ALA A 12 8.92 -20.22 -8.49
N SER A 13 10.09 -19.79 -8.00
CA SER A 13 10.21 -18.95 -6.82
C SER A 13 9.45 -17.66 -7.12
N VAL A 14 8.23 -17.57 -6.57
CA VAL A 14 7.37 -16.41 -6.78
C VAL A 14 8.04 -15.22 -6.11
N PRO A 15 8.30 -14.11 -6.84
CA PRO A 15 8.93 -12.94 -6.27
C PRO A 15 8.06 -12.37 -5.14
N PRO A 16 8.69 -11.76 -4.11
CA PRO A 16 7.95 -11.15 -3.02
C PRO A 16 7.00 -10.09 -3.57
N VAL A 17 5.70 -10.24 -3.27
CA VAL A 17 4.66 -9.27 -3.62
C VAL A 17 5.00 -7.96 -2.91
N ALA A 18 5.28 -6.93 -3.70
CA ALA A 18 5.57 -5.60 -3.19
C ALA A 18 4.36 -5.05 -2.42
N PRO A 19 4.59 -4.28 -1.34
CA PRO A 19 3.51 -3.65 -0.58
C PRO A 19 2.65 -2.77 -1.50
N PRO A 20 1.34 -2.60 -1.19
CA PRO A 20 0.43 -1.79 -2.00
C PRO A 20 0.99 -0.38 -2.16
N THR A 21 1.04 0.09 -3.41
CA THR A 21 1.62 1.39 -3.73
C THR A 21 0.65 2.48 -3.29
N VAL A 22 1.08 3.37 -2.41
CA VAL A 22 0.26 4.48 -1.93
C VAL A 22 0.58 5.74 -2.74
N LYS A 23 -0.44 6.37 -3.33
CA LYS A 23 -0.34 7.67 -3.98
C LYS A 23 -0.82 8.76 -3.03
N LEU A 24 0.02 9.75 -2.79
CA LEU A 24 -0.25 10.85 -1.85
C LEU A 24 -0.60 12.12 -2.64
N LYS A 25 -1.71 12.77 -2.25
CA LYS A 25 -2.18 14.03 -2.84
C LYS A 25 -2.70 14.95 -1.73
N TRP A 26 -1.82 15.79 -1.20
CA TRP A 26 -2.14 16.63 -0.05
C TRP A 26 -3.14 17.73 -0.39
N ALA A 27 -4.19 17.82 0.42
CA ALA A 27 -5.24 18.81 0.28
C ALA A 27 -4.81 20.10 0.99
N GLU A 28 -4.56 21.12 0.20
CA GLU A 28 -3.91 22.33 0.68
C GLU A 28 -4.74 23.17 1.66
N HIS A 29 -6.06 23.04 1.61
CA HIS A 29 -6.99 23.69 2.53
C HIS A 29 -7.02 23.04 3.93
N LEU A 30 -6.53 21.80 4.07
CA LEU A 30 -6.45 21.12 5.37
C LEU A 30 -5.14 21.39 6.12
N THR A 31 -4.21 22.11 5.50
CA THR A 31 -2.87 22.38 6.05
C THR A 31 -2.92 22.98 7.46
N THR A 32 -3.80 23.94 7.70
CA THR A 32 -3.98 24.57 9.02
C THR A 32 -4.49 23.59 10.06
N SER A 33 -5.39 22.69 9.68
CA SER A 33 -5.88 21.65 10.58
C SER A 33 -4.79 20.66 10.95
N TRP A 34 -3.95 20.24 9.99
CA TRP A 34 -2.84 19.33 10.24
C TRP A 34 -1.69 19.95 11.05
N LEU A 35 -1.58 21.29 11.09
CA LEU A 35 -0.65 22.02 11.95
C LEU A 35 -1.10 22.06 13.42
N ALA A 36 -2.41 22.03 13.65
CA ALA A 36 -3.00 22.05 14.99
C ALA A 36 -3.08 20.66 15.64
N GLU A 37 -2.75 19.60 14.90
CA GLU A 37 -2.79 18.23 15.40
C GLU A 37 -1.69 17.95 16.43
N ASP A 38 -2.03 17.11 17.42
CA ASP A 38 -1.09 16.67 18.43
C ASP A 38 -0.15 15.59 17.88
N CYS A 39 1.13 15.92 17.79
CA CYS A 39 2.17 14.99 17.35
C CYS A 39 2.31 13.75 18.26
N GLN A 40 1.92 13.83 19.54
CA GLN A 40 1.95 12.68 20.46
C GLN A 40 0.92 11.62 20.08
N ALA A 41 -0.19 12.01 19.44
CA ALA A 41 -1.22 11.08 18.97
C ALA A 41 -0.68 10.06 17.94
N ILE A 42 0.40 10.39 17.23
CA ILE A 42 1.03 9.48 16.25
C ILE A 42 1.73 8.30 16.94
N ALA A 43 2.18 8.47 18.18
CA ALA A 43 2.81 7.39 18.95
C ALA A 43 1.80 6.36 19.45
N LEU A 44 0.52 6.75 19.58
CA LEU A 44 -0.57 5.88 20.00
C LEU A 44 -1.16 5.13 18.81
N ARG A 45 -1.39 3.83 18.98
CA ARG A 45 -1.90 2.97 17.90
C ARG A 45 -3.27 3.45 17.40
N ASP A 46 -4.22 3.62 18.31
CA ASP A 46 -5.61 3.87 17.93
C ASP A 46 -5.78 5.27 17.34
N SER A 47 -5.09 6.26 17.90
CA SER A 47 -5.06 7.63 17.35
C SER A 47 -4.39 7.69 15.97
N THR A 48 -3.34 6.90 15.72
CA THR A 48 -2.76 6.77 14.37
C THR A 48 -3.79 6.27 13.36
N LEU A 49 -4.63 5.29 13.75
CA LEU A 49 -5.65 4.73 12.87
C LEU A 49 -6.67 5.80 12.50
N VAL A 50 -7.16 6.57 13.48
CA VAL A 50 -8.10 7.69 13.25
C VAL A 50 -7.51 8.74 12.32
N LEU A 51 -6.25 9.14 12.53
CA LEU A 51 -5.56 10.10 11.67
C LEU A 51 -5.37 9.56 10.25
N TYR A 52 -5.08 8.27 10.12
CA TYR A 52 -4.94 7.63 8.81
C TYR A 52 -6.29 7.50 8.08
N ASP A 53 -7.35 7.16 8.79
CA ASP A 53 -8.70 7.05 8.21
C ASP A 53 -9.19 8.42 7.74
N ARG A 54 -8.89 9.48 8.49
CA ARG A 54 -9.11 10.86 8.07
C ARG A 54 -8.37 11.21 6.76
N LEU A 55 -7.16 10.70 6.55
CA LEU A 55 -6.43 10.90 5.28
C LEU A 55 -7.11 10.19 4.10
N LEU A 56 -7.70 9.01 4.34
CA LEU A 56 -8.46 8.27 3.34
C LEU A 56 -9.77 8.99 2.98
N GLU A 57 -10.52 9.43 4.00
CA GLU A 57 -11.77 10.18 3.82
C GLU A 57 -11.56 11.47 3.03
N ASN A 58 -10.48 12.19 3.33
CA ASN A 58 -10.10 13.42 2.61
C ASN A 58 -9.48 13.17 1.24
N LYS A 59 -9.36 11.90 0.81
CA LYS A 59 -8.72 11.49 -0.45
C LYS A 59 -7.28 11.98 -0.58
N GLU A 60 -6.62 12.23 0.55
CA GLU A 60 -5.21 12.61 0.61
C GLU A 60 -4.29 11.40 0.41
N VAL A 61 -4.81 10.21 0.71
CA VAL A 61 -4.17 8.91 0.50
C VAL A 61 -5.05 8.09 -0.44
N VAL A 62 -4.48 7.69 -1.59
CA VAL A 62 -5.13 6.77 -2.53
C VAL A 62 -4.31 5.49 -2.59
N VAL A 63 -4.90 4.40 -2.14
CA VAL A 63 -4.29 3.07 -2.26
C VAL A 63 -4.41 2.64 -3.71
N VAL A 64 -3.29 2.62 -4.43
CA VAL A 64 -3.24 2.12 -5.80
C VAL A 64 -2.94 0.63 -5.69
N ALA A 65 -3.89 -0.20 -6.15
CA ALA A 65 -3.63 -1.60 -6.37
C ALA A 65 -2.44 -1.69 -7.34
N GLY A 66 -1.29 -2.17 -6.85
CA GLY A 66 -0.07 -2.21 -7.65
C GLY A 66 -0.28 -3.08 -8.91
N PRO A 67 0.54 -2.92 -9.96
CA PRO A 67 0.44 -3.73 -11.19
C PRO A 67 0.60 -5.25 -10.97
N GLY A 68 1.00 -5.69 -9.76
CA GLY A 68 1.05 -7.09 -9.32
C GLY A 68 -0.16 -7.55 -8.50
N CYS A 69 -1.10 -6.64 -8.18
CA CYS A 69 -2.43 -6.95 -7.67
C CYS A 69 -3.41 -7.18 -8.83
N VAL A 70 -2.92 -7.72 -9.94
CA VAL A 70 -3.78 -8.59 -10.72
C VAL A 70 -3.95 -9.77 -9.79
N MET A 71 -5.10 -9.87 -9.12
CA MET A 71 -5.64 -11.20 -8.87
C MET A 71 -5.66 -11.83 -10.26
N ARG A 72 -4.58 -12.52 -10.63
CA ARG A 72 -4.58 -13.47 -11.74
C ARG A 72 -5.84 -14.24 -11.44
N GLY A 73 -6.86 -14.09 -12.29
CA GLY A 73 -8.20 -14.61 -12.01
C GLY A 73 -8.00 -15.98 -11.37
N GLY A 74 -8.58 -16.18 -10.17
CA GLY A 74 -8.49 -17.48 -9.51
C GLY A 74 -8.72 -18.56 -10.56
N PRO A 75 -8.04 -19.72 -10.46
CA PRO A 75 -7.93 -20.72 -11.54
C PRO A 75 -9.22 -20.74 -12.33
N GLN A 76 -9.14 -20.37 -13.62
CA GLN A 76 -10.30 -20.21 -14.49
C GLN A 76 -11.24 -21.38 -14.21
N LEU A 77 -12.50 -21.09 -13.85
CA LEU A 77 -13.46 -22.17 -13.55
C LEU A 77 -13.34 -23.19 -14.69
N PRO A 78 -13.04 -24.46 -14.39
CA PRO A 78 -12.99 -25.48 -15.42
C PRO A 78 -14.30 -25.40 -16.22
N ASP A 79 -14.20 -25.35 -17.54
CA ASP A 79 -15.37 -25.50 -18.38
C ASP A 79 -16.06 -26.80 -17.99
N TYR A 80 -17.39 -26.78 -17.92
CA TYR A 80 -18.15 -27.98 -17.54
C TYR A 80 -17.99 -29.03 -18.63
N GLU A 81 -17.14 -30.02 -18.38
CA GLU A 81 -17.03 -31.24 -19.16
C GLU A 81 -18.02 -32.29 -18.62
N PRO A 82 -18.80 -32.97 -19.49
CA PRO A 82 -19.72 -34.03 -19.06
C PRO A 82 -18.99 -35.28 -18.53
N GLU A 83 -17.71 -35.45 -18.88
CA GLU A 83 -16.88 -36.60 -18.52
C GLU A 83 -16.04 -36.28 -17.27
N PRO A 84 -15.95 -37.21 -16.29
CA PRO A 84 -15.14 -36.98 -15.10
C PRO A 84 -13.67 -36.79 -15.48
N PRO A 85 -12.99 -35.74 -14.97
CA PRO A 85 -11.61 -35.46 -15.32
C PRO A 85 -10.69 -36.62 -14.91
N SER A 86 -9.65 -36.87 -15.71
CA SER A 86 -8.68 -37.93 -15.42
C SER A 86 -8.04 -37.73 -14.04
N PRO A 87 -7.60 -38.81 -13.37
CA PRO A 87 -6.93 -38.69 -12.07
C PRO A 87 -5.69 -37.76 -12.10
N ALA A 88 -5.01 -37.66 -13.25
CA ALA A 88 -3.87 -36.80 -13.45
C ALA A 88 -4.26 -35.31 -13.51
N ASP A 89 -5.37 -35.00 -14.19
CA ASP A 89 -5.89 -33.64 -14.30
C ASP A 89 -6.46 -33.14 -12.96
N GLN A 90 -7.12 -34.03 -12.21
CA GLN A 90 -7.57 -33.75 -10.85
C GLN A 90 -6.39 -33.39 -9.93
N LEU A 91 -5.30 -34.17 -9.99
CA LEU A 91 -4.08 -33.89 -9.22
C LEU A 91 -3.46 -32.55 -9.63
N SER A 92 -3.39 -32.27 -10.93
CA SER A 92 -2.89 -31.00 -11.47
C SER A 92 -3.72 -29.80 -10.96
N HIS A 93 -5.05 -29.93 -10.97
CA HIS A 93 -5.97 -28.91 -10.47
C HIS A 93 -5.77 -28.65 -8.97
N VAL A 94 -5.69 -29.71 -8.16
CA VAL A 94 -5.42 -29.60 -6.72
C VAL A 94 -4.09 -28.91 -6.46
N ASN A 95 -3.03 -29.27 -7.19
CA ASN A 95 -1.73 -28.62 -7.06
C ASN A 95 -1.77 -27.13 -7.44
N ALA A 96 -2.48 -26.77 -8.51
CA ALA A 96 -2.67 -25.37 -8.90
C ALA A 96 -3.44 -24.59 -7.84
N LEU A 97 -4.48 -25.19 -7.26
CA LEU A 97 -5.26 -24.60 -6.16
C LEU A 97 -4.37 -24.38 -4.92
N LEU A 98 -3.64 -25.41 -4.48
CA LEU A 98 -2.74 -25.30 -3.33
C LEU A 98 -1.63 -24.27 -3.55
N ALA A 99 -1.05 -24.21 -4.75
CA ALA A 99 -0.05 -23.20 -5.10
C ALA A 99 -0.63 -21.79 -5.02
N SER A 100 -1.87 -21.59 -5.51
CA SER A 100 -2.57 -20.31 -5.43
C SER A 100 -2.87 -19.89 -3.99
N GLN A 101 -3.35 -20.83 -3.16
CA GLN A 101 -3.63 -20.59 -1.75
C GLN A 101 -2.35 -20.30 -0.96
N ALA A 102 -1.27 -21.02 -1.22
CA ALA A 102 0.02 -20.78 -0.58
C ALA A 102 0.62 -19.42 -0.98
N ALA A 103 0.46 -19.01 -2.24
CA ALA A 103 0.88 -17.68 -2.69
C ALA A 103 0.07 -16.56 -1.99
N LEU A 104 -1.24 -16.75 -1.85
CA LEU A 104 -2.12 -15.83 -1.13
C LEU A 104 -1.82 -15.77 0.39
N ALA A 105 -1.57 -16.93 1.01
CA ALA A 105 -1.18 -17.00 2.41
C ALA A 105 0.15 -16.28 2.65
N ARG A 106 1.12 -16.44 1.75
CA ARG A 106 2.40 -15.70 1.84
C ARG A 106 2.22 -14.20 1.63
N SER A 107 1.38 -13.75 0.70
CA SER A 107 1.17 -12.29 0.48
C SER A 107 0.48 -11.63 1.68
N THR A 108 -0.47 -12.32 2.31
CA THR A 108 -1.18 -11.83 3.51
C THR A 108 -0.33 -11.93 4.77
N ALA A 109 0.48 -12.99 4.93
CA ALA A 109 1.41 -13.13 6.04
C ALA A 109 2.64 -12.21 5.92
N ALA A 110 3.02 -11.80 4.70
CA ALA A 110 4.17 -10.92 4.45
C ALA A 110 3.95 -9.47 4.91
N GLN A 111 2.72 -9.05 5.21
CA GLN A 111 2.47 -7.80 5.94
C GLN A 111 2.27 -8.10 7.43
N PRO A 112 3.34 -8.15 8.24
CA PRO A 112 3.19 -8.22 9.68
C PRO A 112 2.35 -7.03 10.16
N ARG A 113 1.43 -7.26 11.10
CA ARG A 113 0.55 -6.22 11.68
C ARG A 113 1.34 -4.97 12.12
N PHE A 114 2.59 -5.16 12.53
CA PHE A 114 3.55 -4.11 12.85
C PHE A 114 3.94 -3.24 11.64
N SER A 115 4.27 -3.82 10.49
CA SER A 115 4.66 -3.05 9.30
C SER A 115 3.49 -2.24 8.74
N ALA A 116 2.27 -2.78 8.80
CA ALA A 116 1.06 -2.06 8.42
C ALA A 116 0.83 -0.82 9.28
N LEU A 117 0.96 -0.95 10.61
CA LEU A 117 0.82 0.19 11.53
C LEU A 117 1.93 1.22 11.32
N LEU A 118 3.18 0.77 11.17
CA LEU A 118 4.33 1.65 10.96
C LEU A 118 4.20 2.43 9.65
N HIS A 119 3.69 1.80 8.60
CA HIS A 119 3.40 2.46 7.33
C HIS A 119 2.35 3.56 7.47
N LYS A 120 1.26 3.29 8.21
CA LYS A 120 0.24 4.33 8.52
C LYS A 120 0.84 5.52 9.27
N ARG A 121 1.69 5.26 10.29
CA ARG A 121 2.40 6.32 11.04
C ARG A 121 3.29 7.16 10.14
N LEU A 122 4.05 6.52 9.25
CA LEU A 122 4.93 7.21 8.32
C LEU A 122 4.14 8.16 7.42
N ILE A 123 3.01 7.72 6.88
CA ILE A 123 2.16 8.55 6.00
C ILE A 123 1.59 9.77 6.76
N VAL A 124 1.12 9.56 7.99
CA VAL A 124 0.62 10.66 8.85
C VAL A 124 1.75 11.66 9.14
N LEU A 125 2.95 11.19 9.48
CA LEU A 125 4.12 12.06 9.68
C LEU A 125 4.49 12.83 8.42
N GLN A 126 4.46 12.19 7.25
CA GLN A 126 4.71 12.85 5.97
C GLN A 126 3.70 13.98 5.72
N ARG A 127 2.42 13.78 6.07
CA ARG A 127 1.39 14.83 5.94
C ARG A 127 1.66 16.03 6.84
N ILE A 128 2.00 15.77 8.10
CA ILE A 128 2.26 16.81 9.10
C ILE A 128 3.52 17.59 8.73
N TYR A 129 4.58 16.87 8.33
CA TYR A 129 5.80 17.50 7.82
C TYR A 129 5.53 18.39 6.60
N HIS A 130 4.71 17.93 5.65
CA HIS A 130 4.29 18.75 4.52
C HIS A 130 3.57 20.03 4.97
N ALA A 131 2.69 19.92 5.98
CA ALA A 131 1.98 21.08 6.51
C ALA A 131 2.93 22.09 7.18
N LEU A 132 3.87 21.60 7.98
CA LEU A 132 4.92 22.41 8.62
C LEU A 132 5.80 23.11 7.59
N SER A 133 6.36 22.35 6.65
CA SER A 133 7.20 22.89 5.57
C SER A 133 6.49 24.01 4.80
N ARG A 134 5.21 23.80 4.47
CA ARG A 134 4.39 24.80 3.79
C ARG A 134 4.14 26.05 4.63
N SER A 135 3.88 25.90 5.93
CA SER A 135 3.74 27.03 6.86
C SER A 135 5.00 27.88 6.93
N PHE A 136 6.17 27.25 7.06
CA PHE A 136 7.46 27.96 7.08
C PHE A 136 7.72 28.73 5.78
N HIS A 137 7.47 28.11 4.62
CA HIS A 137 7.66 28.76 3.34
C HIS A 137 6.63 29.88 3.06
N GLN A 138 5.40 29.78 3.56
CA GLN A 138 4.43 30.87 3.50
C GLN A 138 4.83 32.03 4.41
N GLY A 139 5.25 31.76 5.65
CA GLY A 139 5.73 32.78 6.57
C GLY A 139 6.98 33.51 6.07
N ALA A 140 7.91 32.80 5.42
CA ALA A 140 9.08 33.40 4.79
C ALA A 140 8.69 34.30 3.59
N ARG A 141 7.76 33.85 2.74
CA ARG A 141 7.24 34.66 1.62
C ARG A 141 6.50 35.90 2.10
N GLU A 142 5.73 35.80 3.18
CA GLU A 142 5.03 36.95 3.74
C GLU A 142 6.02 37.95 4.33
N ARG A 143 7.06 37.49 5.02
CA ARG A 143 8.17 38.34 5.48
C ARG A 143 8.90 39.03 4.32
N ASP A 144 9.23 38.31 3.25
CA ASP A 144 9.86 38.90 2.06
C ASP A 144 8.95 39.89 1.32
N ARG A 145 7.64 39.65 1.29
CA ARG A 145 6.66 40.61 0.74
C ARG A 145 6.60 41.87 1.57
N VAL A 146 6.55 41.75 2.90
CA VAL A 146 6.56 42.89 3.81
C VAL A 146 7.87 43.68 3.65
N VAL A 147 9.03 43.01 3.62
CA VAL A 147 10.34 43.66 3.39
C VAL A 147 10.43 44.29 2.00
N GLY A 148 9.90 43.65 0.95
CA GLY A 148 9.87 44.18 -0.42
C GLY A 148 8.84 45.31 -0.65
N VAL A 149 7.83 45.44 0.21
CA VAL A 149 6.92 46.59 0.24
C VAL A 149 7.59 47.79 0.93
N TYR A 150 8.37 47.56 1.99
CA TYR A 150 9.16 48.62 2.62
C TYR A 150 10.34 49.08 1.74
N ALA A 151 10.97 48.17 0.98
CA ALA A 151 12.08 48.52 0.08
C ALA A 151 11.64 49.24 -1.21
N ARG A 152 10.36 49.19 -1.58
CA ARG A 152 9.80 49.95 -2.72
C ARG A 152 9.19 51.31 -2.34
N ARG A 153 9.32 51.69 -1.07
CA ARG A 153 8.82 52.97 -0.54
C ARG A 153 9.95 53.93 -0.14
N CYS A 154 11.19 53.59 -0.49
CA CYS A 154 12.36 54.47 -0.43
C CYS A 154 12.75 54.89 -1.85
#